data_AF-A0AAE4U338-F1
#
_entry.id   AF-A0AAE4U338-F1
#
_cell.length_a   1.000
_cell.length_b   1.000
_cell.length_c   1.000
_cell.angle_alpha   90.00
_cell.angle_beta   90.00
_cell.angle_gamma   90.00
#
_symmetry.space_group_name_H-M   'P 1'
#
loop_
_entity.id
_entity.type
_entity.pdbx_description
1 polymer ?
#
loop_
_entity_poly.entity_id
_entity_poly.type
_entity_poly.pdbx_seq_one_letter_code
_entity_poly.pdbx_strand_id
1 'polypeptide(L)'
;MSGSTTERGLGWRHQQDVESLRRRHVEGTACWWCERPMFKDPARNFDGKTLEGDHSEARSRGGRKADRLMHSTCNRQRGDGSKDELRPAVTGVWPPPAGAPAVAMVELTGPPEPRAHVLDWG
;
A
#
# COMPACT_ATOMS: atom_id res chain seq x y z
N MET A 1 -0.72 -2.11 -26.49
CA MET A 1 -0.92 -0.68 -26.82
C MET A 1 0.36 0.08 -26.54
N SER A 2 1.01 0.63 -27.58
CA SER A 2 2.27 1.37 -27.49
C SER A 2 2.01 2.86 -27.72
N GLY A 3 1.44 3.54 -26.72
CA GLY A 3 1.38 5.00 -26.70
C GLY A 3 2.68 5.60 -26.16
N SER A 4 3.02 6.81 -26.61
CA SER A 4 4.11 7.62 -26.08
C SER A 4 4.02 7.75 -24.55
N THR A 5 5.15 8.02 -23.89
CA THR A 5 5.20 8.26 -22.44
C THR A 5 4.21 9.36 -22.01
N THR A 6 3.98 10.36 -22.87
CA THR A 6 2.98 11.41 -22.69
C THR A 6 1.54 10.89 -22.75
N GLU A 7 1.18 10.08 -23.74
CA GLU A 7 -0.16 9.46 -23.82
C GLU A 7 -0.43 8.51 -22.66
N ARG A 8 0.63 7.89 -22.13
CA ARG A 8 0.57 7.07 -20.93
C ARG A 8 0.56 7.90 -19.64
N GLY A 9 0.46 9.23 -19.68
CA GLY A 9 0.43 10.09 -18.49
C GLY A 9 1.74 10.08 -17.68
N LEU A 10 2.84 9.62 -18.27
CA LEU A 10 4.20 9.58 -17.70
C LEU A 10 5.13 10.59 -18.38
N GLY A 11 4.57 11.58 -19.09
CA GLY A 11 5.31 12.59 -19.80
C GLY A 11 6.00 13.60 -18.87
N TRP A 12 6.57 14.64 -19.47
CA TRP A 12 7.35 15.68 -18.80
C TRP A 12 6.71 16.23 -17.51
N ARG A 13 5.39 16.50 -17.54
CA ARG A 13 4.66 17.01 -16.37
C ARG A 13 4.70 16.05 -15.19
N HIS A 14 4.54 14.74 -15.44
CA HIS A 14 4.62 13.74 -14.38
C HIS A 14 6.01 13.73 -13.76
N GLN A 15 7.06 13.78 -14.58
CA GLN A 15 8.44 13.83 -14.10
C GLN A 15 8.70 15.07 -13.22
N GLN A 16 8.16 16.23 -13.61
CA GLN A 16 8.23 17.46 -12.82
C GLN A 16 7.49 17.35 -11.48
N ASP A 17 6.30 16.74 -11.46
CA ASP A 17 5.53 16.51 -10.24
C ASP A 17 6.32 15.62 -9.26
N VAL A 18 6.87 14.49 -9.74
CA VAL A 18 7.67 13.57 -8.92
C VAL A 18 8.93 14.24 -8.39
N GLU A 19 9.63 15.01 -9.22
CA GLU A 19 10.82 15.74 -8.81
C GLU A 19 10.49 16.80 -7.75
N SER A 20 9.39 17.54 -7.91
CA SER A 20 8.91 18.51 -6.92
C SER A 20 8.57 17.83 -5.58
N LEU A 21 7.94 16.66 -5.62
CA LEU A 21 7.65 15.86 -4.43
C LEU A 21 8.95 15.37 -3.76
N ARG A 22 9.90 14.86 -4.54
CA ARG A 22 11.21 14.40 -4.03
C ARG A 22 12.01 15.52 -3.38
N ARG A 23 11.98 16.73 -3.92
CA ARG A 23 12.65 17.88 -3.31
C ARG A 23 12.09 18.19 -1.92
N ARG A 24 10.77 18.14 -1.77
CA ARG A 24 10.06 18.44 -0.51
C ARG A 24 9.97 17.27 0.46
N HIS A 25 10.34 16.06 0.02
CA HIS A 25 10.27 14.85 0.84
C HIS A 25 11.17 14.95 2.07
N VAL A 26 10.61 14.58 3.22
CA VAL A 26 11.31 14.44 4.50
C VAL A 26 11.67 12.97 4.67
N GLU A 27 12.96 12.68 4.84
CA GLU A 27 13.47 11.31 5.03
C GLU A 27 12.77 10.62 6.21
N GLY A 28 12.33 9.39 6.00
CA GLY A 28 11.60 8.62 7.02
C GLY A 28 10.08 8.83 7.02
N THR A 29 9.53 9.75 6.23
CA THR A 29 8.06 9.90 6.09
C THR A 29 7.43 8.55 5.72
N ALA A 30 6.36 8.19 6.41
CA ALA A 30 5.69 6.91 6.25
C ALA A 30 5.07 6.76 4.85
N CYS A 31 5.29 5.61 4.22
CA CYS A 31 4.61 5.23 2.99
C CYS A 31 3.12 5.03 3.24
N TRP A 32 2.25 5.69 2.47
CA TRP A 32 0.80 5.58 2.67
C TRP A 32 0.25 4.15 2.54
N TRP A 33 0.90 3.31 1.74
CA TRP A 33 0.46 1.92 1.53
C TRP A 33 0.86 0.97 2.66
N CYS A 34 2.12 1.06 3.13
CA CYS A 34 2.69 0.07 4.05
C CYS A 34 3.22 0.62 5.36
N GLU A 35 3.10 1.93 5.61
CA GLU A 35 3.60 2.66 6.79
C GLU A 35 5.11 2.63 7.03
N ARG A 36 5.86 1.89 6.21
CA ARG A 36 7.32 1.84 6.31
C ARG A 36 7.96 3.17 5.92
N PRO A 37 9.10 3.54 6.51
CA PRO A 37 9.77 4.80 6.20
C PRO A 37 10.24 4.85 4.73
N MET A 38 10.08 6.02 4.12
CA MET A 38 10.53 6.30 2.76
C MET A 38 11.78 7.17 2.75
N PHE A 39 12.75 6.79 1.92
CA PHE A 39 14.02 7.48 1.78
C PHE A 39 14.31 7.86 0.33
N LYS A 40 14.98 8.99 0.09
CA LYS A 40 15.43 9.36 -1.26
C LYS A 40 16.48 8.39 -1.79
N ASP A 41 17.34 7.90 -0.90
CA ASP A 41 18.32 6.85 -1.17
C ASP A 41 17.61 5.49 -1.36
N PRO A 42 17.68 4.89 -2.57
CA PRO A 42 17.06 3.59 -2.85
C PRO A 42 17.53 2.46 -1.94
N ALA A 43 18.79 2.46 -1.51
CA ALA A 43 19.36 1.37 -0.72
C ALA A 43 18.74 1.28 0.69
N ARG A 44 18.15 2.38 1.17
CA ARG A 44 17.48 2.45 2.48
C ARG A 44 16.00 2.08 2.41
N ASN A 45 15.43 2.03 1.20
CA ASN A 45 14.06 1.56 1.01
C ASN A 45 14.03 0.03 1.02
N PHE A 46 12.97 -0.53 1.57
CA PHE A 46 12.88 -1.99 1.73
C PHE A 46 12.89 -2.78 0.42
N ASP A 47 12.46 -2.14 -0.67
CA ASP A 47 12.42 -2.73 -1.99
C ASP A 47 13.66 -2.38 -2.82
N GLY A 48 14.64 -1.69 -2.23
CA GLY A 48 15.89 -1.31 -2.89
C GLY A 48 15.69 -0.34 -4.04
N LYS A 49 14.56 0.38 -4.10
CA LYS A 49 14.15 1.18 -5.27
C LYS A 49 13.95 2.66 -4.94
N THR A 50 13.99 3.44 -6.00
CA THR A 50 13.59 4.86 -5.98
C THR A 50 12.11 4.97 -5.64
N LEU A 51 11.75 5.95 -4.81
CA LEU A 51 10.35 6.39 -4.63
C LEU A 51 9.70 6.79 -5.97
N GLU A 52 8.47 6.38 -6.17
CA GLU A 52 7.66 6.70 -7.35
C GLU A 52 6.57 7.71 -6.98
N GLY A 53 6.09 8.46 -7.98
CA GLY A 53 4.92 9.32 -7.82
C GLY A 53 3.64 8.51 -7.93
N ASP A 54 2.87 8.47 -6.85
CA ASP A 54 1.53 7.90 -6.83
C ASP A 54 0.48 9.01 -7.05
N HIS A 55 -0.69 8.61 -7.53
CA HIS A 55 -1.84 9.48 -7.71
C HIS A 55 -2.94 9.04 -6.75
N SER A 56 -3.38 9.91 -5.82
CA SER A 56 -4.53 9.61 -4.95
C SER A 56 -5.72 9.10 -5.74
N GLU A 57 -6.07 9.81 -6.80
CA GLU A 57 -7.00 9.37 -7.82
C GLU A 57 -6.22 8.69 -8.94
N ALA A 58 -6.45 7.40 -9.18
CA ALA A 58 -5.73 6.69 -10.22
C ALA A 58 -5.95 7.32 -11.60
N ARG A 59 -4.93 7.24 -12.47
CA ARG A 59 -5.01 7.79 -13.83
C ARG A 59 -6.14 7.18 -14.67
N SER A 60 -6.43 5.89 -14.46
CA SER A 60 -7.58 5.20 -15.08
C SER A 60 -8.94 5.77 -14.67
N ARG A 61 -9.00 6.54 -13.58
CA ARG A 61 -10.21 7.16 -13.05
C ARG A 61 -10.29 8.68 -13.27
N GLY A 62 -9.27 9.28 -13.91
CA GLY A 62 -9.26 10.71 -14.23
C GLY A 62 -8.16 11.50 -13.52
N GLY A 63 -7.39 10.90 -12.62
CA GLY A 63 -6.29 11.58 -11.93
C GLY A 63 -5.17 12.00 -12.88
N ARG A 64 -4.68 13.23 -12.73
CA ARG A 64 -3.70 13.85 -13.66
C ARG A 64 -2.40 14.31 -13.02
N LYS A 65 -2.33 14.26 -11.69
CA LYS A 65 -1.22 14.81 -10.90
C LYS A 65 -0.73 13.77 -9.91
N ALA A 66 0.56 13.49 -9.92
CA ALA A 66 1.17 12.76 -8.83
C ALA A 66 1.23 13.69 -7.62
N ASP A 67 0.63 13.27 -6.51
CA ASP A 67 0.42 14.11 -5.34
C ASP A 67 1.11 13.57 -4.08
N ARG A 68 1.66 12.36 -4.16
CA ARG A 68 2.42 11.74 -3.08
C ARG A 68 3.56 10.86 -3.62
N LEU A 69 4.54 10.60 -2.76
CA LEU A 69 5.55 9.57 -3.01
C LEU A 69 5.14 8.24 -2.40
N MET A 70 5.59 7.16 -3.02
CA MET A 70 5.38 5.80 -2.54
C MET A 70 6.57 4.92 -2.90
N HIS A 71 6.84 3.84 -2.14
CA HIS A 71 7.77 2.80 -2.59
C HIS A 71 7.28 2.19 -3.91
N SER A 72 8.21 1.85 -4.81
CA SER A 72 7.88 1.30 -6.13
C SER A 72 7.01 0.04 -6.03
N THR A 73 7.34 -0.87 -5.12
CA THR A 73 6.58 -2.12 -4.93
C THR A 73 5.16 -1.83 -4.45
N CYS A 74 5.01 -0.89 -3.52
CA CYS A 74 3.72 -0.48 -2.99
C CYS A 74 2.84 0.20 -4.05
N ASN A 75 3.42 1.10 -4.85
CA ASN A 75 2.72 1.78 -5.94
C ASN A 75 2.13 0.78 -6.96
N ARG A 76 2.89 -0.28 -7.28
CA ARG A 76 2.44 -1.35 -8.18
C ARG A 76 1.39 -2.26 -7.54
N GLN A 77 1.52 -2.57 -6.25
CA GLN A 77 0.52 -3.36 -5.51
C GLN A 77 -0.82 -2.65 -5.46
N ARG A 78 -0.82 -1.32 -5.23
CA ARG A 78 -2.01 -0.49 -5.21
C ARG A 78 -2.79 -0.52 -6.52
N GLY A 79 -2.09 -0.45 -7.65
CA GLY A 79 -2.73 -0.44 -8.97
C GLY A 79 -3.59 0.80 -9.19
N ASP A 80 -4.88 0.62 -9.44
CA ASP A 80 -5.85 1.71 -9.66
C ASP A 80 -6.55 2.19 -8.37
N GLY A 81 -6.10 1.73 -7.21
CA GLY A 81 -6.70 2.05 -5.92
C GLY A 81 -7.87 1.15 -5.52
N SER A 82 -8.28 0.18 -6.37
CA SER A 82 -9.30 -0.82 -5.99
C SER A 82 -8.92 -1.70 -4.78
N LYS A 83 -7.65 -1.66 -4.37
CA LYS A 83 -7.10 -2.46 -3.26
C LYS A 83 -6.74 -1.61 -2.04
N ASP A 84 -7.19 -0.35 -1.98
CA ASP A 84 -6.82 0.57 -0.92
C ASP A 84 -7.25 0.07 0.49
N GLU A 85 -8.30 -0.76 0.58
CA GLU A 85 -8.73 -1.43 1.81
C GLU A 85 -7.81 -2.60 2.23
N LEU A 86 -7.09 -3.19 1.27
CA LEU A 86 -6.18 -4.32 1.49
C LEU A 86 -4.76 -3.87 1.84
N ARG A 87 -4.52 -2.55 1.92
CA ARG A 87 -3.18 -2.02 2.14
C ARG A 87 -2.64 -2.47 3.51
N PRO A 88 -1.35 -2.86 3.61
CA PRO A 88 -0.76 -3.30 4.89
C PRO A 88 -0.88 -2.28 6.03
N ALA A 89 -0.92 -0.99 5.71
CA ALA A 89 -1.18 0.07 6.70
C ALA A 89 -2.54 -0.05 7.40
N VAL A 90 -3.53 -0.71 6.77
CA VAL A 90 -4.87 -0.93 7.33
C VAL A 90 -4.96 -2.32 7.94
N THR A 91 -4.46 -3.33 7.24
CA THR A 91 -4.64 -4.73 7.63
C THR A 91 -3.60 -5.24 8.62
N GLY A 92 -2.44 -4.57 8.71
CA GLY A 92 -1.28 -5.05 9.46
C GLY A 92 -0.57 -6.26 8.82
N VAL A 93 -1.02 -6.73 7.65
CA VAL A 93 -0.52 -7.96 7.01
C VAL A 93 0.44 -7.62 5.87
N TRP A 94 1.66 -8.15 5.94
CA TRP A 94 2.68 -8.04 4.89
C TRP A 94 3.18 -9.42 4.40
N PRO A 95 3.29 -9.66 3.08
CA PRO A 95 2.80 -8.83 1.98
C PRO A 95 1.26 -8.82 1.94
N PRO A 96 0.62 -7.80 1.32
CA PRO A 96 -0.83 -7.78 1.22
C PRO A 96 -1.32 -9.04 0.49
N PRO A 97 -2.43 -9.65 0.94
CA PRO A 97 -2.92 -10.90 0.35
C PRO A 97 -3.18 -10.72 -1.14
N ALA A 98 -2.74 -11.68 -1.95
CA ALA A 98 -2.99 -11.69 -3.38
C ALA A 98 -4.47 -12.01 -3.64
N GLY A 99 -5.34 -10.98 -3.58
CA GLY A 99 -6.74 -11.09 -3.97
C GLY A 99 -7.60 -12.01 -3.11
N ALA A 100 -7.62 -11.82 -1.79
CA ALA A 100 -8.65 -12.48 -0.97
C ALA A 100 -10.03 -11.81 -1.22
N PRO A 101 -11.12 -12.58 -1.40
CA PRO A 101 -12.46 -12.01 -1.46
C PRO A 101 -12.77 -11.32 -0.12
N ALA A 102 -13.50 -10.21 -0.19
CA ALA A 102 -13.93 -9.42 0.95
C ALA A 102 -14.93 -10.19 1.84
N VAL A 103 -14.46 -11.16 2.64
CA VAL A 103 -15.18 -11.71 3.79
C VAL A 103 -14.20 -12.37 4.78
N ALA A 104 -14.55 -12.27 6.07
CA ALA A 104 -13.98 -12.95 7.22
C ALA A 104 -12.70 -12.37 7.83
N MET A 105 -12.86 -11.27 8.57
CA MET A 105 -12.24 -11.11 9.90
C MET A 105 -13.28 -10.48 10.85
N VAL A 106 -14.35 -11.22 11.13
CA VAL A 106 -15.09 -11.10 12.39
C VAL A 106 -15.23 -12.52 12.93
N GLU A 107 -14.54 -12.79 14.02
CA GLU A 107 -15.02 -13.57 15.17
C GLU A 107 -13.91 -13.44 16.23
N LEU A 108 -13.97 -12.41 17.07
CA LEU A 108 -14.59 -12.48 18.39
C LEU A 108 -14.12 -13.71 19.16
N THR A 109 -13.08 -13.47 19.94
CA THR A 109 -12.73 -14.17 21.18
C THR A 109 -13.98 -14.59 21.96
N GLY A 110 -14.28 -15.88 21.95
CA GLY A 110 -15.10 -16.51 22.99
C GLY A 110 -14.19 -16.97 24.14
N PRO A 111 -14.55 -16.74 25.41
CA PRO A 111 -13.77 -17.29 26.53
C PRO A 111 -13.94 -18.83 26.61
N PRO A 112 -12.92 -19.59 27.05
CA PRO A 112 -13.11 -20.99 27.38
C PRO A 112 -13.82 -21.11 28.73
N GLU A 113 -15.02 -21.66 28.74
CA GLU A 113 -15.76 -22.07 29.95
C GLU A 113 -15.63 -23.59 30.18
N PRO A 114 -15.86 -24.07 31.41
CA PRO A 114 -14.91 -24.95 32.09
C PRO A 114 -15.16 -26.45 31.91
N ARG A 115 -14.11 -27.23 32.17
CA ARG A 115 -14.13 -28.69 32.28
C ARG A 115 -15.14 -29.12 33.36
N ALA A 116 -16.19 -29.83 32.97
CA ALA A 116 -17.02 -30.58 33.89
C ALA A 116 -16.20 -31.75 34.47
N HIS A 117 -15.91 -31.68 35.76
CA HIS A 117 -15.59 -32.86 36.56
C HIS A 117 -16.85 -33.72 36.65
N VAL A 118 -16.85 -34.90 36.03
CA VAL A 118 -17.79 -35.96 36.37
C VAL A 118 -17.19 -36.72 37.54
N LEU A 119 -17.79 -36.55 38.71
CA LEU A 119 -17.66 -37.46 39.83
C LEU A 119 -18.43 -38.73 39.47
N ASP A 120 -17.73 -39.85 39.32
CA ASP A 120 -18.37 -41.17 39.32
C ASP A 120 -18.38 -41.70 40.77
N TRP A 121 -19.58 -41.98 41.26
CA TRP A 121 -19.82 -42.71 42.51
C TRP A 121 -20.40 -44.06 42.10
N GLY A 122 -19.57 -45.11 42.17
CA GLY A 122 -19.94 -46.50 41.93
C GLY A 122 -18.80 -47.45 42.25
#